data_AF-C3ZQ21-F1
#
_entry.id   AF-C3ZQ21-F1
#
_cell.length_a   1.000
_cell.length_b   1.000
_cell.length_c   1.000
_cell.angle_alpha   90.00
_cell.angle_beta   90.00
_cell.angle_gamma   90.00
#
_symmetry.space_group_name_H-M   'P 1'
#
loop_
_entity.id
_entity.type
_entity.pdbx_description
1 polymer ?
#
loop_
_entity_poly.entity_id
_entity_poly.type
_entity_poly.pdbx_seq_one_letter_code
_entity_poly.pdbx_strand_id
1 'polypeptide(L)' 'WSEEEVSNLIDGVRRYGQGNWSKILDKFRFNGRTNVNLKDKWRQLVKSRVVKDYP' A
#
# COMPACT_ATOMS: atom_id res chain seq x y z
N TRP A 1 -9.31 2.34 -4.94
CA TRP A 1 -7.89 2.25 -5.28
C TRP A 1 -7.76 2.83 -6.67
N SER A 2 -7.65 4.15 -6.72
CA SER A 2 -7.15 4.82 -7.92
C SER A 2 -5.69 4.41 -8.16
N GLU A 3 -5.19 4.71 -9.37
CA GLU A 3 -3.78 4.49 -9.70
C GLU A 3 -2.86 5.26 -8.75
N GLU A 4 -3.22 6.49 -8.39
CA GLU A 4 -2.50 7.29 -7.39
C GLU A 4 -2.49 6.62 -6.01
N GLU A 5 -3.63 6.14 -5.51
CA GLU A 5 -3.68 5.42 -4.23
C GLU A 5 -2.80 4.15 -4.28
N VAL A 6 -2.79 3.41 -5.41
CA VAL A 6 -1.96 2.22 -5.56
C VAL A 6 -0.47 2.59 -5.60
N SER A 7 -0.09 3.66 -6.31
CA SER A 7 1.28 4.17 -6.35
C SER A 7 1.74 4.58 -4.95
N ASN A 8 0.93 5.36 -4.24
CA ASN A 8 1.18 5.79 -2.86
C ASN A 8 1.37 4.61 -1.91
N LEU A 9 0.56 3.55 -2.07
CA LEU A 9 0.71 2.33 -1.27
C LEU A 9 2.01 1.61 -1.59
N ILE A 10 2.37 1.44 -2.87
CA ILE A 10 3.60 0.78 -3.28
C ILE A 10 4.83 1.55 -2.78
N ASP A 11 4.85 2.87 -2.97
CA ASP A 11 5.96 3.72 -2.51
C ASP A 11 6.05 3.76 -0.98
N GLY A 12 4.91 3.81 -0.29
CA GLY A 12 4.86 3.74 1.16
C GLY A 12 5.40 2.41 1.69
N VAL A 13 5.04 1.29 1.07
CA VAL A 13 5.57 -0.03 1.46
C VAL A 13 7.06 -0.12 1.15
N ARG A 14 7.52 0.35 -0.02
CA ARG A 14 8.96 0.43 -0.35
C ARG A 14 9.76 1.27 0.65
N ARG A 15 9.22 2.41 1.07
CA ARG A 15 9.93 3.36 1.94
C ARG A 15 9.89 2.97 3.42
N TYR A 16 8.79 2.38 3.89
CA TYR A 16 8.57 2.12 5.31
C TYR A 16 8.48 0.64 5.66
N GLY A 17 8.45 -0.26 4.69
CA GLY A 17 8.28 -1.69 4.88
C GLY A 17 6.82 -2.12 5.01
N GLN A 18 6.55 -3.36 4.58
CA GLN A 18 5.27 -4.02 4.77
C GLN A 18 4.93 -4.11 6.27
N GLY A 19 3.67 -3.84 6.63
CA GLY A 19 3.22 -3.88 8.02
C GLY A 19 3.11 -2.50 8.68
N ASN A 20 3.81 -1.49 8.16
CA ASN A 20 3.79 -0.12 8.68
C ASN A 20 2.59 0.69 8.15
N TRP A 21 1.40 0.09 8.11
CA TRP A 21 0.20 0.64 7.46
C TRP A 21 -0.26 1.97 8.04
N SER A 22 -0.25 2.13 9.37
CA SER A 22 -0.63 3.40 10.01
C SER A 22 0.35 4.52 9.64
N LYS A 23 1.65 4.22 9.53
CA LYS A 23 2.67 5.18 9.10
C LYS A 23 2.53 5.53 7.62
N ILE A 24 2.22 4.55 6.78
CA ILE A 24 1.97 4.78 5.35
C ILE A 24 0.71 5.64 5.15
N LEU A 25 -0.37 5.32 5.87
CA LEU A 25 -1.62 6.10 5.84
C LEU A 25 -1.41 7.55 6.25
N ASP A 26 -0.56 7.81 7.26
CA ASP A 26 -0.25 9.17 7.73
C ASP A 26 0.63 9.96 6.73
N LYS A 27 1.48 9.27 5.96
CA LYS A 27 2.48 9.93 5.09
C LYS A 27 2.05 10.10 3.64
N PHE A 28 1.02 9.40 3.20
CA PHE A 28 0.53 9.48 1.83
C PHE A 28 -0.97 9.77 1.80
N ARG A 29 -1.44 10.33 0.68
CA ARG A 29 -2.86 10.64 0.51
C ARG A 29 -3.63 9.39 0.14
N PHE A 30 -4.67 9.11 0.92
CA PHE A 30 -5.66 8.09 0.64
C PHE A 30 -7.06 8.62 0.99
N ASN A 31 -8.02 8.41 0.11
CA ASN A 31 -9.36 8.99 0.28
C ASN A 31 -10.25 8.05 1.07
N GLY A 32 -10.42 8.35 2.37
CA GLY A 32 -11.28 7.58 3.28
C GLY A 32 -10.77 6.15 3.54
N ARG A 33 -9.48 5.89 3.34
CA ARG A 33 -8.89 4.57 3.63
C ARG A 33 -8.45 4.48 5.08
N THR A 34 -8.49 3.25 5.57
CA THR A 34 -7.96 2.86 6.88
C THR A 34 -6.70 2.02 6.71
N ASN A 35 -5.93 1.86 7.79
CA ASN A 35 -4.76 1.00 7.81
C ASN A 35 -5.09 -0.46 7.43
N VAL A 36 -6.28 -0.95 7.78
CA VAL A 36 -6.81 -2.26 7.39
C VAL A 36 -7.01 -2.32 5.87
N ASN A 37 -7.59 -1.28 5.27
CA ASN A 37 -7.75 -1.24 3.81
C ASN A 37 -6.41 -1.31 3.06
N LEU A 38 -5.37 -0.62 3.57
CA LEU A 38 -4.02 -0.68 3.00
C LEU A 38 -3.44 -2.10 3.09
N LYS A 39 -3.54 -2.75 4.25
CA LYS A 39 -3.09 -4.14 4.45
C LYS A 39 -3.76 -5.09 3.45
N ASP A 40 -5.07 -5.01 3.33
CA ASP A 40 -5.84 -5.93 2.48
C ASP A 40 -5.59 -5.67 1.00
N LYS A 41 -5.43 -4.40 0.61
CA LYS A 41 -5.03 -4.06 -0.76
C LYS A 41 -3.64 -4.59 -1.08
N TRP A 42 -2.68 -4.45 -0.18
CA TRP A 42 -1.34 -4.98 -0.40
C TRP A 42 -1.36 -6.49 -0.63
N ARG A 43 -2.10 -7.23 0.19
CA ARG A 43 -2.30 -8.69 -0.01
C ARG A 43 -2.87 -9.03 -1.38
N GLN A 44 -3.84 -8.25 -1.87
CA GLN A 44 -4.39 -8.42 -3.22
C GLN A 44 -3.35 -8.13 -4.31
N LEU A 45 -2.56 -7.06 -4.19
CA LEU A 45 -1.54 -6.66 -5.16
C LEU A 45 -0.40 -7.68 -5.28
N VAL A 46 0.02 -8.25 -4.16
CA VAL A 46 1.02 -9.34 -4.12
C VAL A 46 0.45 -10.59 -4.79
N LYS A 47 -0.80 -10.98 -4.46
CA LYS A 47 -1.46 -12.14 -5.08
C LYS A 47 -1.67 -11.97 -6.59
N SER A 48 -1.99 -10.76 -7.04
CA SER A 48 -2.18 -10.46 -8.46
C SER A 48 -0.87 -10.32 -9.23
N ARG A 49 0.30 -10.54 -8.59
CA ARG A 49 1.63 -10.37 -9.20
C ARG A 49 1.80 -8.99 -9.86
N VAL A 50 1.14 -7.97 -9.31
CA VAL A 50 1.38 -6.57 -9.71
C VAL A 50 2.67 -6.09 -9.06
N VAL A 51 2.99 -6.63 -7.89
CA VAL A 51 4.28 -6.49 -7.22
C VAL A 51 5.04 -7.81 -7.41
N LYS A 52 5.71 -7.98 -8.55
CA LYS A 52 6.44 -9.22 -8.90
C LYS A 52 7.82 -9.32 -8.26
N ASP A 53 8.42 -8.18 -7.93
CA ASP A 53 9.85 -8.11 -7.58
C ASP A 53 10.07 -7.40 -6.24
N TYR A 54 9.21 -7.65 -5.27
CA TYR A 54 9.52 -7.24 -3.89
C TYR A 54 10.61 -8.20 -3.37
N PRO A 55 11.81 -7.72 -3.02
CA PRO A 55 12.82 -8.58 -2.38
C PRO A 55 12.36 -9.09 -1.00
#